data_AF-A0A377U2Q5-F1
#
_entry.id   AF-A0A377U2Q5-F1
#
_cell.length_a   1.000
_cell.length_b   1.000
_cell.length_c   1.000
_cell.angle_alpha   90.00
_cell.angle_beta   90.00
_cell.angle_gamma   90.00
#
_symmetry.space_group_name_H-M   'P 1'
#
loop_
_entity.id
_entity.type
_entity.pdbx_description
1 polymer ?
#
loop_
_entity_poly.entity_id
_entity_poly.type
_entity_poly.pdbx_seq_one_letter_code
_entity_poly.pdbx_strand_id
1 'polypeptide(L)'
;MIADRYVIINASIALSEDYVATPEKESAIQSANEKLAKGDQKGAIDTLRLAGIGVIENQYLMPLNQTRKAVAQAQELLKAGKYYEANLVLKGAEEGIVVDSEMLVAGN
;
A
#
# COMPACT_ATOMS: atom_id res chain seq x y z
N MET A 1 -7.37 14.86 -3.25
CA MET A 1 -7.06 14.11 -4.49
C MET A 1 -7.38 14.98 -5.69
N ILE A 2 -6.59 14.92 -6.75
CA ILE A 2 -6.88 15.59 -8.02
C ILE A 2 -7.80 14.70 -8.87
N ALA A 3 -8.52 15.28 -9.83
CA ALA A 3 -9.34 14.51 -10.76
C ALA A 3 -8.43 13.74 -11.75
N ASP A 4 -8.05 12.52 -11.38
CA ASP A 4 -7.22 11.62 -12.16
C ASP A 4 -7.51 10.15 -11.82
N ARG A 5 -6.97 9.22 -12.62
CA ARG A 5 -6.97 7.79 -12.29
C ARG A 5 -5.80 7.50 -11.37
N TYR A 6 -6.11 7.05 -10.16
CA TYR A 6 -5.12 6.57 -9.21
C TYR A 6 -4.86 5.08 -9.43
N VAL A 7 -3.59 4.74 -9.61
CA VAL A 7 -3.13 3.37 -9.85
C VAL A 7 -2.31 2.91 -8.65
N ILE A 8 -2.65 1.74 -8.09
CA ILE A 8 -1.82 1.10 -7.06
C ILE A 8 -0.52 0.67 -7.73
N ILE A 9 0.59 1.29 -7.33
CA ILE A 9 1.94 1.00 -7.87
C ILE A 9 2.82 0.25 -6.87
N ASN A 10 2.43 0.22 -5.60
CA ASN A 10 3.09 -0.54 -4.56
C ASN A 10 2.09 -0.86 -3.44
N ALA A 11 2.35 -1.92 -2.68
CA ALA A 11 1.55 -2.32 -1.53
C ALA A 11 2.44 -2.92 -0.42
N SER A 12 2.07 -2.71 0.84
CA SER A 12 2.77 -3.28 2.00
C SER A 12 1.79 -3.70 3.10
N ILE A 13 2.17 -4.66 3.92
CA ILE A 13 1.37 -5.10 5.07
C ILE A 13 1.63 -4.17 6.25
N ALA A 14 0.56 -3.68 6.86
CA ALA A 14 0.59 -3.11 8.20
C ALA A 14 0.03 -4.14 9.19
N LEU A 15 0.86 -4.50 10.18
CA LEU A 15 0.55 -5.49 11.21
C LEU A 15 0.60 -4.84 12.59
N SER A 16 -0.39 -5.13 13.43
CA SER A 16 -0.49 -4.65 14.79
C SER A 16 -0.88 -5.78 15.74
N GLU A 17 -0.06 -6.00 16.76
CA GLU A 17 -0.32 -6.92 17.88
C GLU A 17 0.45 -6.48 19.13
N ASP A 18 0.25 -7.17 20.25
CA ASP A 18 0.93 -6.89 21.53
C ASP A 18 2.27 -7.63 21.72
N TYR A 19 2.62 -8.54 20.81
CA TYR A 19 3.82 -9.40 20.87
C TYR A 19 3.92 -10.28 22.14
N VAL A 20 2.81 -10.45 22.87
CA VAL A 20 2.74 -11.37 24.01
C VAL A 20 2.27 -12.73 23.48
N ALA A 21 3.01 -13.78 23.80
CA ALA A 21 2.62 -15.14 23.44
C ALA A 21 1.57 -15.66 24.44
N THR A 22 0.46 -16.19 23.91
CA THR A 22 -0.53 -16.96 24.68
C THR A 22 -0.92 -18.21 23.90
N PRO A 23 -1.36 -19.30 24.57
CA PRO A 23 -1.84 -20.50 23.90
C PRO A 23 -2.94 -20.21 22.88
N GLU A 24 -3.82 -19.25 23.17
CA GLU A 24 -4.89 -18.82 22.28
C GLU A 24 -4.34 -18.15 21.00
N LYS A 25 -3.35 -17.26 21.13
CA LYS A 25 -2.68 -16.62 19.98
C LYS A 25 -1.90 -17.63 19.14
N GLU A 26 -1.17 -18.55 19.76
CA GLU A 26 -0.44 -19.60 19.05
C GLU A 26 -1.39 -20.50 18.23
N SER A 27 -2.51 -20.92 18.82
CA SER A 27 -3.54 -21.70 18.13
C SER A 27 -4.18 -20.93 16.98
N ALA A 28 -4.46 -19.63 17.17
CA ALA A 28 -5.00 -18.78 16.13
C ALA A 28 -4.02 -18.59 14.96
N ILE A 29 -2.73 -18.37 15.23
CA ILE A 29 -1.68 -18.27 14.21
C ILE A 29 -1.57 -19.59 13.43
N GLN A 30 -1.55 -20.73 14.11
CA GLN A 30 -1.54 -22.04 13.45
C GLN A 30 -2.76 -22.22 12.54
N SER A 31 -3.96 -21.91 13.03
CA SER A 31 -5.19 -22.01 12.24
C SER A 31 -5.20 -21.04 11.05
N ALA A 32 -4.66 -19.83 11.21
CA ALA A 32 -4.52 -18.86 10.12
C ALA A 32 -3.56 -19.38 9.03
N ASN A 33 -2.42 -19.97 9.40
CA ASN A 33 -1.48 -20.58 8.46
C ASN A 33 -2.13 -21.70 7.64
N GLU A 34 -2.91 -22.57 8.28
CA GLU A 34 -3.64 -23.64 7.59
C GLU A 34 -4.68 -23.10 6.60
N LYS A 35 -5.34 -21.98 6.91
CA LYS A 35 -6.28 -21.31 6.01
C LYS A 35 -5.55 -20.66 4.83
N LEU A 36 -4.45 -19.95 5.08
CA LEU A 36 -3.60 -19.37 4.03
C LEU A 36 -3.07 -20.44 3.07
N ALA A 37 -2.63 -21.58 3.58
CA ALA A 37 -2.14 -22.70 2.77
C ALA A 37 -3.22 -23.26 1.81
N LYS A 38 -4.50 -23.03 2.11
CA LYS A 38 -5.65 -23.43 1.30
C LYS A 38 -6.18 -22.28 0.42
N GLY A 39 -5.54 -21.11 0.44
CA GLY A 39 -6.01 -19.91 -0.26
C GLY A 39 -7.18 -19.19 0.42
N ASP A 40 -7.57 -19.58 1.63
CA ASP A 40 -8.62 -18.92 2.41
C ASP A 40 -8.07 -17.68 3.13
N GLN A 41 -7.78 -16.64 2.34
CA GLN A 41 -7.28 -15.36 2.86
C GLN A 41 -8.28 -14.74 3.85
N LYS A 42 -9.58 -14.72 3.52
CA LYS A 42 -10.61 -14.13 4.37
C LYS A 42 -10.67 -14.80 5.74
N GLY A 43 -10.75 -16.13 5.76
CA GLY A 43 -10.79 -16.87 7.01
C GLY A 43 -9.51 -16.71 7.82
N ALA A 44 -8.34 -16.61 7.17
CA ALA A 44 -7.09 -16.34 7.86
C ALA A 44 -7.07 -14.97 8.55
N ILE A 45 -7.41 -13.90 7.82
CA ILE A 45 -7.44 -12.53 8.36
C ILE A 45 -8.47 -12.41 9.48
N ASP A 46 -9.66 -13.01 9.33
CA ASP A 46 -10.68 -13.02 10.38
C ASP A 46 -10.20 -13.78 11.63
N THR A 47 -9.46 -14.88 11.47
CA THR A 47 -8.88 -15.65 12.59
C THR A 47 -7.84 -14.84 13.35
N LEU A 48 -6.93 -14.18 12.64
CA LEU A 48 -5.90 -13.31 13.23
C LEU A 48 -6.53 -12.14 13.99
N ARG A 49 -7.53 -11.48 13.39
CA ARG A 49 -8.25 -10.35 14.00
C ARG A 49 -8.93 -10.74 15.32
N LEU A 50 -9.57 -11.91 15.38
CA LEU A 50 -10.21 -12.39 16.61
C LEU A 50 -9.22 -12.71 17.73
N ALA A 51 -7.96 -12.99 17.39
CA ALA A 51 -6.86 -13.18 18.33
C ALA A 51 -6.07 -11.89 18.64
N GLY A 52 -6.60 -10.72 18.25
CA GLY A 52 -5.96 -9.43 18.51
C GLY A 52 -4.81 -9.08 17.58
N ILE A 53 -4.66 -9.79 16.45
CA ILE A 53 -3.66 -9.51 15.43
C ILE A 53 -4.34 -8.79 14.26
N GLY A 54 -4.17 -7.47 14.19
CA GLY A 54 -4.68 -6.65 13.10
C GLY A 54 -3.75 -6.69 11.90
N VAL A 55 -4.31 -6.93 10.71
CA VAL A 55 -3.56 -6.94 9.45
C VAL A 55 -4.33 -6.16 8.39
N ILE A 56 -3.71 -5.14 7.81
CA ILE A 56 -4.25 -4.32 6.71
C ILE A 56 -3.20 -4.15 5.62
N GLU A 57 -3.62 -3.63 4.46
CA GLU A 57 -2.74 -3.31 3.34
C GLU A 57 -2.62 -1.79 3.19
N ASN A 58 -1.39 -1.28 3.19
CA ASN A 58 -1.10 0.08 2.75
C ASN A 58 -0.85 0.07 1.25
N GLN A 59 -1.59 0.89 0.51
CA GLN A 59 -1.48 1.04 -0.94
C GLN A 59 -0.85 2.38 -1.29
N TYR A 60 0.07 2.39 -2.25
CA TYR A 60 0.70 3.59 -2.78
C TYR A 60 0.10 3.90 -4.15
N LEU A 61 -0.65 4.99 -4.22
CA LEU A 61 -1.52 5.36 -5.33
C LEU A 61 -0.90 6.49 -6.16
N MET A 62 -0.61 6.22 -7.43
CA MET A 62 -0.05 7.18 -8.38
C MET A 62 -1.13 7.81 -9.26
N PRO A 63 -1.26 9.16 -9.33
CA PRO A 63 -2.16 9.83 -10.26
C PRO A 63 -1.58 9.78 -11.69
N LEU A 64 -2.14 8.89 -12.52
CA LEU A 64 -1.51 8.45 -13.77
C LEU A 64 -1.23 9.59 -14.78
N ASN A 65 -2.21 10.43 -15.07
CA ASN A 65 -2.04 11.48 -16.07
C ASN A 65 -1.16 12.62 -15.54
N GLN A 66 -1.29 12.95 -14.26
CA GLN A 66 -0.46 13.95 -13.60
C GLN A 66 1.01 13.55 -13.58
N THR A 67 1.33 12.30 -13.21
CA THR A 67 2.72 11.81 -13.21
C THR A 67 3.29 11.81 -14.63
N ARG A 68 2.52 11.41 -15.64
CA ARG A 68 2.93 11.51 -17.06
C ARG A 68 3.27 12.95 -17.46
N LYS A 69 2.43 13.91 -17.08
CA LYS A 69 2.65 15.33 -17.36
C LYS A 69 3.92 15.85 -16.67
N ALA A 70 4.14 15.50 -15.41
CA ALA A 70 5.32 15.90 -14.66
C ALA A 70 6.62 15.33 -15.28
N VAL A 71 6.63 14.06 -15.66
CA VAL A 71 7.78 13.44 -16.33
C VAL A 71 8.07 14.11 -17.68
N ALA A 72 7.05 14.35 -18.50
CA ALA A 72 7.21 15.05 -19.78
C ALA A 72 7.76 16.48 -19.60
N GLN A 73 7.26 17.21 -18.59
CA GLN A 73 7.75 18.55 -18.26
C GLN A 73 9.21 18.51 -17.77
N ALA A 74 9.58 17.55 -16.94
CA ALA A 74 10.95 17.36 -16.48
C ALA A 74 11.89 17.05 -17.65
N GLN A 75 11.47 16.23 -18.63
CA GLN A 75 12.25 15.95 -19.84
C GLN A 75 12.58 17.24 -20.62
N GLU A 76 11.60 18.14 -20.80
CA GLU A 76 11.82 19.42 -21.47
C GLU A 76 12.75 20.35 -20.67
N LEU A 77 12.62 20.38 -19.34
CA LEU A 77 13.52 21.15 -18.48
C LEU A 77 14.97 20.64 -18.53
N LEU A 78 15.16 19.31 -18.55
CA LEU A 78 16.47 18.70 -18.70
C LEU A 78 17.12 19.04 -20.04
N LYS A 79 16.37 18.99 -21.15
CA LYS A 79 16.85 19.43 -22.48
C LYS A 79 17.29 20.89 -22.48
N ALA A 80 16.63 21.73 -21.68
CA ALA A 80 16.97 23.14 -21.51
C ALA A 80 18.12 23.40 -20.50
N GLY A 81 18.73 22.35 -19.93
CA GLY A 81 19.78 22.47 -18.91
C GLY A 81 19.29 22.94 -17.54
N LYS A 82 17.97 22.95 -17.31
CA LYS A 82 17.32 23.41 -16.07
C LYS A 82 17.18 22.27 -15.07
N TYR A 83 18.32 21.80 -14.55
CA TYR A 83 18.37 20.61 -13.70
C TYR A 83 17.65 20.79 -12.36
N TYR A 84 17.74 21.98 -11.75
CA TYR A 84 17.09 22.23 -10.47
C TYR A 84 15.57 22.26 -10.60
N GLU A 85 15.05 22.92 -11.63
CA GLU A 85 13.62 22.96 -11.92
C GLU A 85 13.09 21.58 -12.30
N ALA A 86 13.85 20.80 -13.09
CA ALA A 86 13.48 19.42 -13.41
C ALA A 86 13.39 18.56 -12.13
N ASN A 87 14.36 18.69 -11.21
CA ASN A 87 14.33 18.02 -9.92
C ASN A 87 13.07 18.38 -9.11
N LEU A 88 12.70 19.67 -9.03
CA LEU A 88 11.49 20.07 -8.30
C LEU A 88 10.20 19.53 -8.93
N VAL A 89 10.12 19.47 -10.26
CA VAL A 89 8.98 18.85 -10.96
C VAL A 89 8.88 17.35 -10.66
N LEU A 90 10.02 16.64 -10.66
CA LEU A 90 10.05 15.22 -10.31
C LEU A 90 9.70 14.98 -8.85
N LYS A 91 10.23 15.78 -7.92
CA LYS A 91 9.84 15.76 -6.51
C LYS A 91 8.33 15.99 -6.34
N GLY A 92 7.74 16.90 -7.09
CA GLY A 92 6.28 17.10 -7.09
C GLY A 92 5.49 15.89 -7.59
N ALA A 93 6.07 15.08 -8.49
CA ALA A 93 5.47 13.81 -8.92
C ALA A 93 5.54 12.74 -7.81
N GLU A 94 6.63 12.71 -7.04
CA GLU A 94 6.77 11.84 -5.85
C GLU A 94 5.78 12.25 -4.74
N GLU A 95 5.66 13.56 -4.47
CA GLU A 95 4.69 14.10 -3.51
C GLU A 95 3.23 13.92 -3.95
N GLY A 96 3.01 13.62 -5.23
CA GLY A 96 1.71 13.27 -5.78
C GLY A 96 1.25 11.85 -5.44
N ILE A 97 2.14 10.99 -4.95
CA ILE A 97 1.79 9.64 -4.50
C ILE A 97 0.98 9.72 -3.21
N VAL A 98 -0.21 9.14 -3.23
CA VAL A 98 -1.09 9.07 -2.06
C VAL A 98 -0.90 7.71 -1.38
N VAL A 99 -0.82 7.71 -0.05
CA VAL A 99 -0.88 6.48 0.75
C VAL A 99 -2.31 6.30 1.23
N ASP A 100 -2.89 5.14 0.97
CA ASP A 100 -4.19 4.73 1.46
C ASP A 100 -4.07 3.40 2.21
N SER A 101 -4.99 3.11 3.12
CA SER A 101 -4.99 1.89 3.92
C SER A 101 -6.33 1.18 3.77
N GLU A 102 -6.29 -0.05 3.26
CA GLU A 102 -7.47 -0.89 3.05
C GLU A 102 -7.38 -2.23 3.81
N MET A 103 -8.54 -2.85 4.04
CA MET A 103 -8.58 -4.22 4.52
C MET A 103 -8.10 -5.16 3.41
N LEU A 104 -7.29 -6.16 3.78
CA LEU A 104 -6.76 -7.19 2.85
C LEU A 104 -7.84 -8.00 2.12
N VAL A 105 -9.06 -8.01 2.65
CA VAL A 105 -10.22 -8.61 2.00
C VAL A 105 -11.32 -7.55 1.92
N ALA A 106 -11.86 -7.35 0.72
CA ALA A 106 -13.03 -6.53 0.54
C ALA A 106 -14.20 -7.12 1.36
N GLY A 107 -14.92 -6.26 2.09
CA GLY A 107 -16.21 -6.65 2.66
C GLY A 107 -17.14 -7.00 1.50
N ASN A 108 -17.64 -8.24 1.47
CA ASN A 108 -18.73 -8.64 0.57
C ASN A 108 -19.97 -7.78 0.84
#